data_AF-A0A6C0LCF9-F1
#
_entry.id   AF-A0A6C0LCF9-F1
#
_cell.length_a   1.000
_cell.length_b   1.000
_cell.length_c   1.000
_cell.angle_alpha   90.00
_cell.angle_beta   90.00
_cell.angle_gamma   90.00
#
_symmetry.space_group_name_H-M   'P 1'
#
loop_
_entity.id
_entity.type
_entity.pdbx_description
1 polymer ?
#
loop_
_entity_poly.entity_id
_entity_poly.type
_entity_poly.pdbx_seq_one_letter_code
_entity_poly.pdbx_strand_id
1 'polypeptide(L)'
;MSSSTCSDTNIRKALKKLKEIDVLKGRDNRSQEEDEKIRKEDYYRRVLDPSYRTEEEKEQEQRKYDMLQREKDAMKQRQCERHKKNQKKKLEHEAKERKRKEDEEAKAKEREKEREKEQEKERAKERERTIAYCKDPLEKEYLSLLIENKNDNGKTFRMMSRKYHPDKNLDNKKWAEEKQKQLENIRSKYDKPQFT
;
A
#
# COMPACT_ATOMS: atom_id res chain seq x y z
N MET A 1 58.83 -33.09 36.27
CA MET A 1 59.71 -31.93 36.00
C MET A 1 60.96 -32.42 35.28
N SER A 2 60.95 -32.53 33.94
CA SER A 2 62.15 -32.74 33.08
C SER A 2 61.72 -32.87 31.61
N SER A 3 61.49 -31.73 30.94
CA SER A 3 61.31 -31.68 29.48
C SER A 3 61.81 -30.36 28.86
N SER A 4 62.55 -29.54 29.61
CA SER A 4 63.00 -28.21 29.18
C SER A 4 64.43 -28.16 28.61
N THR A 5 65.20 -29.24 28.61
CA THR A 5 66.60 -29.23 28.16
C THR A 5 66.75 -29.45 26.65
N CYS A 6 65.75 -30.06 25.99
CA CYS A 6 65.81 -30.37 24.55
C CYS A 6 65.50 -29.13 23.68
N SER A 7 64.50 -28.33 24.05
CA SER A 7 64.12 -27.08 23.36
C SER A 7 65.26 -26.07 23.31
N ASP A 8 65.97 -25.89 24.42
CA ASP A 8 67.05 -24.91 24.54
C ASP A 8 68.25 -25.23 23.65
N THR A 9 68.55 -26.52 23.45
CA THR A 9 69.64 -26.93 22.55
C THR A 9 69.32 -26.66 21.08
N ASN A 10 68.05 -26.83 20.69
CA ASN A 10 67.60 -26.56 19.33
C ASN A 10 67.56 -25.06 19.02
N ILE A 11 67.12 -24.25 20.00
CA ILE A 11 67.14 -22.78 19.92
C ILE A 11 68.58 -22.26 19.75
N ARG A 12 69.53 -22.76 20.55
CA ARG A 12 70.95 -22.37 20.42
C ARG A 12 71.55 -22.76 19.07
N LYS A 13 71.21 -23.95 18.55
CA LYS A 13 71.63 -24.40 17.21
C LYS A 13 71.03 -23.50 16.11
N ALA A 14 69.75 -23.17 16.21
CA ALA A 14 69.08 -22.28 15.25
C ALA A 14 69.69 -20.87 15.25
N LEU A 15 69.96 -20.27 16.42
CA LEU A 15 70.68 -18.98 16.52
C LEU A 15 72.06 -19.03 15.86
N LYS A 16 72.83 -20.11 16.09
CA LYS A 16 74.14 -20.28 15.47
C LYS A 16 74.02 -20.40 13.95
N LYS A 17 73.00 -21.10 13.46
CA LYS A 17 72.74 -21.27 12.02
C LYS A 17 72.27 -19.98 11.34
N LEU A 18 71.46 -19.15 12.01
CA LEU A 18 71.10 -17.82 11.49
C LEU A 18 72.32 -16.90 11.37
N LYS A 19 73.21 -16.89 12.37
CA LYS A 19 74.47 -16.14 12.27
C LYS A 19 75.36 -16.62 11.13
N GLU A 20 75.44 -17.93 10.90
CA GLU A 20 76.17 -18.51 9.75
C GLU A 20 75.56 -18.04 8.42
N ILE A 21 74.22 -18.03 8.32
CA ILE A 21 73.48 -17.56 7.14
C ILE A 21 73.68 -16.06 6.88
N ASP A 22 73.66 -15.22 7.92
CA ASP A 22 73.89 -13.77 7.78
C ASP A 22 75.28 -13.46 7.22
N VAL A 23 76.30 -14.21 7.67
CA VAL A 23 77.67 -14.10 7.12
C VAL A 23 77.72 -14.55 5.66
N LEU A 24 76.98 -15.61 5.29
CA LEU A 24 76.92 -16.10 3.91
C LEU A 24 76.20 -15.11 2.97
N LYS A 25 75.15 -14.42 3.44
CA LYS A 25 74.43 -13.41 2.65
C LYS A 25 75.30 -12.21 2.24
N GLY A 26 76.32 -11.89 3.03
CA GLY A 26 77.28 -10.81 2.74
C GLY A 26 78.40 -11.18 1.77
N ARG A 27 78.40 -12.40 1.19
CA ARG A 27 79.42 -12.86 0.22
C ARG A 27 78.86 -12.89 -1.20
N ASP A 28 79.66 -12.43 -2.15
CA ASP A 28 79.28 -12.34 -3.57
C ASP A 28 79.48 -13.65 -4.36
N ASN A 29 80.42 -14.50 -3.96
CA ASN A 29 80.72 -15.78 -4.63
C ASN A 29 80.34 -16.97 -3.75
N ARG A 30 79.06 -17.38 -3.82
CA ARG A 30 78.51 -18.49 -3.04
C ARG A 30 78.48 -19.80 -3.82
N SER A 31 78.71 -20.90 -3.10
CA SER A 31 78.47 -22.26 -3.63
C SER A 31 76.97 -22.59 -3.59
N GLN A 32 76.53 -23.53 -4.43
CA GLN A 32 75.16 -24.06 -4.44
C GLN A 32 74.75 -24.60 -3.06
N GLU A 33 75.66 -25.25 -2.33
CA GLU A 33 75.42 -25.74 -0.97
C GLU A 33 75.19 -24.59 0.03
N GLU A 34 75.83 -23.44 -0.18
CA GLU A 34 75.66 -22.26 0.66
C GLU A 34 74.31 -21.58 0.38
N ASP A 35 73.87 -21.56 -0.87
CA ASP A 35 72.53 -21.06 -1.23
C ASP A 35 71.41 -21.95 -0.67
N GLU A 36 71.59 -23.26 -0.61
CA GLU A 36 70.65 -24.17 0.06
C GLU A 36 70.56 -23.91 1.57
N LYS A 37 71.67 -23.53 2.22
CA LYS A 37 71.66 -23.12 3.63
C LYS A 37 70.88 -21.81 3.83
N ILE A 38 71.04 -20.85 2.93
CA ILE A 38 70.29 -19.58 2.96
C ILE A 38 68.79 -19.85 2.78
N ARG A 39 68.39 -20.77 1.88
CA ARG A 39 66.97 -21.16 1.73
C ARG A 39 66.35 -21.77 3.00
N LYS A 40 67.16 -22.34 3.91
CA LYS A 40 66.69 -22.89 5.20
C LYS A 40 66.61 -21.84 6.31
N GLU A 41 66.85 -20.57 6.01
CA GLU A 41 66.78 -19.48 7.00
C GLU A 41 65.42 -19.41 7.69
N ASP A 42 64.32 -19.46 6.93
CA ASP A 42 62.97 -19.36 7.49
C ASP A 42 62.66 -20.52 8.44
N TYR A 43 63.20 -21.72 8.16
CA TYR A 43 63.09 -22.86 9.07
C TYR A 43 63.74 -22.55 10.42
N TYR A 44 64.95 -22.00 10.43
CA TYR A 44 65.63 -21.65 11.68
C TYR A 44 64.96 -20.46 12.39
N ARG A 45 64.40 -19.49 11.65
CA ARG A 45 63.60 -18.40 12.23
C ARG A 45 62.32 -18.92 12.91
N ARG A 46 61.63 -19.89 12.31
CA ARG A 46 60.46 -20.56 12.91
C ARG A 46 60.79 -21.42 14.13
N VAL A 47 61.99 -21.99 14.20
CA VAL A 47 62.47 -22.72 15.40
C VAL A 47 62.68 -21.77 16.58
N LEU A 48 63.06 -20.51 16.33
CA LEU A 48 63.21 -19.49 17.37
C LEU A 48 61.89 -18.83 17.76
N ASP A 49 61.07 -18.53 16.76
CA ASP A 49 59.75 -17.95 16.93
C ASP A 49 58.74 -18.75 16.09
N PRO A 50 57.98 -19.67 16.71
CA PRO A 50 56.94 -20.44 16.01
C PRO A 50 55.86 -19.56 15.36
N SER A 51 55.74 -18.29 15.76
CA SER A 51 54.84 -17.32 15.15
C SER A 51 55.45 -16.56 13.97
N TYR A 52 56.73 -16.81 13.65
CA TYR A 52 57.40 -16.21 12.51
C TYR A 52 56.71 -16.63 11.21
N ARG A 53 56.20 -15.62 10.50
CA ARG A 53 55.66 -15.72 9.15
C ARG A 53 56.54 -14.93 8.20
N THR A 54 56.80 -15.50 7.04
CA THR A 54 57.48 -14.78 5.96
C THR A 54 56.61 -13.61 5.49
N GLU A 55 57.20 -12.61 4.84
CA GLU A 55 56.42 -11.51 4.23
C GLU A 55 55.38 -12.04 3.24
N GLU A 56 55.75 -13.05 2.44
CA GLU A 56 54.83 -13.70 1.50
C GLU A 56 53.63 -14.35 2.22
N GLU A 57 53.84 -15.02 3.36
CA GLU A 57 52.76 -15.62 4.14
C GLU A 57 51.83 -14.56 4.75
N LYS A 58 52.40 -13.44 5.23
CA LYS A 58 51.62 -12.31 5.75
C LYS A 58 50.80 -11.65 4.64
N GLU A 59 51.40 -11.44 3.47
CA GLU A 59 50.68 -10.90 2.31
C GLU A 59 49.55 -11.82 1.86
N GLN A 60 49.78 -13.13 1.79
CA GLN A 60 48.74 -14.09 1.41
C GLN A 60 47.59 -14.11 2.41
N GLU A 61 47.87 -14.04 3.71
CA GLU A 61 46.85 -13.93 4.74
C GLU A 61 46.05 -12.63 4.64
N GLN A 62 46.73 -11.50 4.39
CA GLN A 62 46.07 -10.22 4.16
C GLN A 62 45.16 -10.27 2.93
N ARG A 63 45.63 -10.86 1.81
CA ARG A 63 44.81 -11.03 0.60
C ARG A 63 43.58 -11.90 0.85
N LYS A 64 43.72 -12.98 1.64
CA LYS A 64 42.58 -13.82 2.04
C LYS A 64 41.60 -13.05 2.92
N TYR A 65 42.10 -12.27 3.87
CA TYR A 65 41.29 -11.42 4.72
C TYR A 65 40.51 -10.38 3.91
N ASP A 66 41.17 -9.68 2.99
CA ASP A 66 40.55 -8.67 2.12
C ASP A 66 39.50 -9.30 1.20
N MET A 67 39.78 -10.50 0.66
CA MET A 67 38.82 -11.26 -0.15
C MET A 67 37.57 -11.63 0.66
N LEU A 68 37.75 -12.16 1.88
CA LEU A 68 36.66 -12.54 2.77
C LEU A 68 35.82 -11.30 3.17
N GLN A 69 36.48 -10.17 3.40
CA GLN A 69 35.79 -8.92 3.75
C GLN A 69 34.95 -8.42 2.57
N ARG A 70 35.49 -8.42 1.36
CA ARG A 70 34.75 -8.09 0.13
C ARG A 70 33.55 -9.01 -0.09
N GLU A 71 33.71 -10.31 0.17
CA GLU A 71 32.61 -11.26 0.04
C GLU A 71 31.49 -11.00 1.06
N LYS A 72 31.84 -10.69 2.31
CA LYS A 72 30.87 -10.30 3.35
C LYS A 72 30.10 -9.03 2.96
N ASP A 73 30.79 -8.03 2.45
CA ASP A 73 30.17 -6.78 2.03
C ASP A 73 29.27 -6.98 0.79
N ALA A 74 29.70 -7.78 -0.18
CA ALA A 74 28.89 -8.18 -1.32
C ALA A 74 27.63 -8.96 -0.90
N MET A 75 27.73 -9.83 0.10
CA MET A 75 26.58 -10.56 0.65
C MET A 75 25.58 -9.59 1.30
N LYS A 76 26.06 -8.65 2.12
CA LYS A 76 25.21 -7.62 2.75
C LYS A 76 24.51 -6.74 1.72
N GLN A 77 25.22 -6.32 0.67
CA GLN A 77 24.65 -5.54 -0.42
C GLN A 77 23.52 -6.31 -1.13
N ARG A 78 23.76 -7.58 -1.49
CA ARG A 78 22.74 -8.45 -2.10
C ARG A 78 21.51 -8.62 -1.22
N GLN A 79 21.68 -8.74 0.10
CA GLN A 79 20.55 -8.82 1.03
C GLN A 79 19.74 -7.51 1.06
N CYS A 80 20.43 -6.37 1.12
CA CYS A 80 19.78 -5.06 1.10
C CYS A 80 18.98 -4.83 -0.20
N GLU A 81 19.56 -5.18 -1.35
CA GLU A 81 18.88 -5.09 -2.65
C GLU A 81 17.65 -6.00 -2.73
N ARG A 82 17.76 -7.25 -2.27
CA ARG A 82 16.61 -8.17 -2.19
C ARG A 82 15.50 -7.59 -1.31
N HIS A 83 15.85 -7.02 -0.17
CA HIS A 83 14.89 -6.40 0.73
C HIS A 83 14.18 -5.21 0.07
N LYS A 84 14.94 -4.28 -0.54
CA LYS A 84 14.38 -3.14 -1.29
C LYS A 84 13.48 -3.59 -2.43
N LYS A 85 13.88 -4.60 -3.20
CA LYS A 85 13.08 -5.15 -4.30
C LYS A 85 11.77 -5.77 -3.80
N ASN A 86 11.82 -6.50 -2.69
CA ASN A 86 10.63 -7.10 -2.08
C ASN A 86 9.69 -6.03 -1.51
N GLN A 87 10.22 -4.99 -0.87
CA GLN A 87 9.43 -3.86 -0.37
C GLN A 87 8.74 -3.12 -1.52
N LYS A 88 9.47 -2.83 -2.62
CA LYS A 88 8.89 -2.20 -3.81
C LYS A 88 7.75 -3.04 -4.40
N LYS A 89 7.94 -4.36 -4.53
CA LYS A 89 6.89 -5.27 -5.02
C LYS A 89 5.65 -5.29 -4.13
N LYS A 90 5.84 -5.25 -2.80
CA LYS A 90 4.71 -5.17 -1.85
C LYS A 90 3.91 -3.89 -2.02
N LEU A 91 4.60 -2.74 -2.12
CA LEU A 91 3.94 -1.44 -2.34
C LEU A 91 3.19 -1.40 -3.67
N GLU A 92 3.77 -1.94 -4.74
CA GLU A 92 3.12 -2.02 -6.05
C GLU A 92 1.87 -2.92 -6.02
N HIS A 93 1.95 -4.06 -5.32
CA HIS A 93 0.81 -4.95 -5.13
C HIS A 93 -0.31 -4.27 -4.32
N GLU A 94 0.03 -3.60 -3.22
CA GLU A 94 -0.94 -2.90 -2.38
C GLU A 94 -1.61 -1.74 -3.14
N ALA A 95 -0.84 -0.97 -3.91
CA ALA A 95 -1.39 0.09 -4.76
C ALA A 95 -2.36 -0.46 -5.82
N LYS A 96 -2.03 -1.60 -6.43
CA LYS A 96 -2.90 -2.26 -7.42
C LYS A 96 -4.19 -2.80 -6.78
N GLU A 97 -4.12 -3.34 -5.57
CA GLU A 97 -5.31 -3.76 -4.84
C GLU A 97 -6.20 -2.59 -4.42
N ARG A 98 -5.63 -1.49 -3.92
CA ARG A 98 -6.39 -0.28 -3.60
C ARG A 98 -7.14 0.24 -4.83
N LYS A 99 -6.44 0.36 -5.97
CA LYS A 99 -7.06 0.78 -7.22
C LYS A 99 -8.22 -0.12 -7.65
N ARG A 100 -8.07 -1.45 -7.50
CA ARG A 100 -9.16 -2.39 -7.80
C ARG A 100 -10.38 -2.18 -6.90
N LYS A 101 -10.16 -1.97 -5.60
CA LYS A 101 -11.25 -1.70 -4.65
C LYS A 101 -11.95 -0.37 -4.96
N GLU A 102 -11.20 0.67 -5.28
CA GLU A 102 -11.75 1.97 -5.68
C GLU A 102 -12.58 1.86 -6.97
N ASP A 103 -12.08 1.15 -7.98
CA ASP A 103 -12.81 0.92 -9.24
C ASP A 103 -14.10 0.11 -9.01
N GLU A 104 -14.08 -0.86 -8.09
CA GLU A 104 -15.26 -1.67 -7.74
C GLU A 104 -16.29 -0.86 -6.96
N GLU A 105 -15.87 -0.06 -5.99
CA GLU A 105 -16.74 0.84 -5.23
C GLU A 105 -17.36 1.91 -6.14
N ALA A 106 -16.59 2.48 -7.07
CA ALA A 106 -17.10 3.42 -8.05
C ALA A 106 -18.19 2.81 -8.93
N LYS A 107 -17.97 1.58 -9.43
CA LYS A 107 -18.98 0.83 -10.20
C LYS A 107 -20.21 0.49 -9.39
N ALA A 108 -20.05 0.15 -8.11
CA ALA A 108 -21.18 -0.12 -7.21
C ALA A 108 -22.04 1.14 -7.02
N LYS A 109 -21.42 2.29 -6.74
CA LYS A 109 -22.10 3.58 -6.61
C LYS A 109 -22.81 4.01 -7.91
N GLU A 110 -22.21 3.74 -9.07
CA GLU A 110 -22.83 4.04 -10.36
C GLU A 110 -24.09 3.20 -10.58
N ARG A 111 -24.02 1.89 -10.29
CA ARG A 111 -25.19 0.98 -10.37
C ARG A 111 -26.29 1.36 -9.38
N GLU A 112 -25.94 1.81 -8.19
CA GLU A 112 -26.91 2.27 -7.20
C GLU A 112 -27.66 3.52 -7.70
N LYS A 113 -26.93 4.52 -8.22
CA LYS A 113 -27.53 5.70 -8.85
C LYS A 113 -28.41 5.37 -10.05
N GLU A 114 -28.03 4.37 -10.84
CA GLU A 114 -28.85 3.91 -11.96
C GLU A 114 -30.18 3.30 -11.49
N ARG A 115 -30.12 2.44 -10.45
CA ARG A 115 -31.32 1.87 -9.82
C ARG A 115 -32.23 2.94 -9.22
N GLU A 116 -31.66 3.93 -8.53
CA GLU A 116 -32.44 5.05 -7.98
C GLU A 116 -33.15 5.84 -9.08
N LYS A 117 -32.45 6.14 -10.19
CA LYS A 117 -33.05 6.81 -11.35
C LYS A 117 -34.15 5.96 -12.00
N GLU A 118 -33.97 4.65 -12.07
CA GLU A 118 -34.98 3.75 -12.62
C GLU A 118 -36.23 3.70 -11.73
N GLN A 119 -36.05 3.57 -10.41
CA GLN A 119 -37.15 3.63 -9.45
C GLN A 119 -37.87 4.98 -9.49
N GLU A 120 -37.13 6.09 -9.62
CA GLU A 120 -37.73 7.42 -9.74
C GLU A 120 -38.57 7.54 -11.02
N LYS A 121 -38.06 7.03 -12.15
CA LYS A 121 -38.82 6.95 -13.41
C LYS A 121 -40.08 6.10 -13.27
N GLU A 122 -40.00 4.97 -12.57
CA GLU A 122 -41.15 4.10 -12.34
C GLU A 122 -42.21 4.79 -11.47
N ARG A 123 -41.81 5.42 -10.37
CA ARG A 123 -42.71 6.22 -9.52
C ARG A 123 -43.32 7.40 -10.28
N ALA A 124 -42.57 8.05 -11.17
CA ALA A 124 -43.09 9.11 -12.02
C ALA A 124 -44.16 8.59 -13.00
N LYS A 125 -43.91 7.45 -13.66
CA LYS A 125 -44.89 6.79 -14.53
C LYS A 125 -46.14 6.36 -13.76
N GLU A 126 -45.98 5.86 -12.54
CA GLU A 126 -47.11 5.48 -11.68
C GLU A 126 -47.97 6.71 -11.34
N ARG A 127 -47.35 7.82 -10.95
CA ARG A 127 -48.04 9.10 -10.70
C ARG A 127 -48.81 9.58 -11.93
N GLU A 128 -48.20 9.52 -13.11
CA GLU A 128 -48.88 9.87 -14.38
C GLU A 128 -50.08 8.97 -14.64
N ARG A 129 -49.96 7.66 -14.40
CA ARG A 129 -51.10 6.72 -14.52
C ARG A 129 -52.22 7.05 -13.55
N THR A 130 -51.90 7.39 -12.29
CA THR A 130 -52.90 7.79 -11.30
C THR A 130 -53.65 9.04 -11.74
N ILE A 131 -52.95 10.05 -12.26
CA ILE A 131 -53.58 11.27 -12.82
C ILE A 131 -54.44 10.93 -14.04
N ALA A 132 -53.96 10.06 -14.93
CA ALA A 132 -54.67 9.68 -16.15
C ALA A 132 -55.98 8.93 -15.88
N TYR A 133 -56.01 8.09 -14.82
CA TYR A 133 -57.20 7.33 -14.43
C TYR A 133 -58.21 8.15 -13.61
N CYS A 134 -57.82 9.33 -13.14
CA CYS A 134 -58.70 10.23 -12.41
C CYS A 134 -59.76 10.84 -13.35
N LYS A 135 -61.03 10.47 -13.12
CA LYS A 135 -62.17 10.89 -13.95
C LYS A 135 -62.69 12.29 -13.59
N ASP A 136 -62.47 12.75 -12.35
CA ASP A 136 -62.91 14.07 -11.90
C ASP A 136 -61.87 15.13 -12.32
N PRO A 137 -62.23 16.12 -13.15
CA PRO A 137 -61.32 17.18 -13.55
C PRO A 137 -60.71 17.97 -12.39
N LEU A 138 -61.47 18.17 -11.30
CA LEU A 138 -61.00 18.91 -10.13
C LEU A 138 -59.96 18.10 -9.35
N GLU A 139 -60.19 16.80 -9.18
CA GLU A 139 -59.25 15.89 -8.54
C GLU A 139 -57.98 15.72 -9.39
N LYS A 140 -58.11 15.70 -10.72
CA LYS A 140 -56.96 15.68 -11.64
C LYS A 140 -56.09 16.93 -11.52
N GLU A 141 -56.70 18.11 -11.45
CA GLU A 141 -55.99 19.38 -11.23
C GLU A 141 -55.31 19.38 -9.85
N TYR A 142 -56.01 18.88 -8.83
CA TYR A 142 -55.47 18.74 -7.47
C TYR A 142 -54.23 17.83 -7.43
N LEU A 143 -54.29 16.64 -8.03
CA LEU A 143 -53.18 15.69 -8.07
C LEU A 143 -51.95 16.23 -8.81
N SER A 144 -52.19 16.97 -9.89
CA SER A 144 -51.11 17.61 -10.66
C SER A 144 -50.36 18.63 -9.80
N LEU A 145 -51.09 19.51 -9.10
CA LEU A 145 -50.50 20.47 -8.16
C LEU A 145 -49.87 19.80 -6.93
N LEU A 146 -50.41 18.66 -6.48
CA LEU A 146 -49.87 17.90 -5.36
C LEU A 146 -48.47 17.38 -5.70
N ILE A 147 -48.27 16.87 -6.92
CA ILE A 147 -46.97 16.41 -7.41
C ILE A 147 -45.99 17.57 -7.55
N GLU A 148 -46.43 18.70 -8.12
CA GLU A 148 -45.61 19.92 -8.26
C GLU A 148 -45.14 20.45 -6.88
N ASN A 149 -46.01 20.37 -5.87
CA ASN A 149 -45.72 20.81 -4.51
C ASN A 149 -45.04 19.73 -3.64
N LYS A 150 -44.39 18.72 -4.24
CA LYS A 150 -43.66 17.66 -3.51
C LYS A 150 -44.55 16.89 -2.53
N ASN A 151 -45.80 16.62 -2.91
CA ASN A 151 -46.82 15.97 -2.10
C ASN A 151 -47.23 16.74 -0.83
N ASP A 152 -47.02 18.06 -0.77
CA ASP A 152 -47.55 18.89 0.31
C ASP A 152 -49.06 19.14 0.11
N ASN A 153 -49.86 18.32 0.79
CA ASN A 153 -51.32 18.38 0.74
C ASN A 153 -51.85 19.73 1.25
N GLY A 154 -51.26 20.28 2.31
CA GLY A 154 -51.71 21.53 2.92
C GLY A 154 -51.41 22.76 2.07
N LYS A 155 -50.28 22.78 1.37
CA LYS A 155 -49.96 23.84 0.40
C LYS A 155 -50.84 23.75 -0.83
N THR A 156 -51.03 22.55 -1.37
CA THR A 156 -51.88 22.29 -2.55
C THR A 156 -53.32 22.69 -2.29
N PHE A 157 -53.89 22.28 -1.16
CA PHE A 157 -55.23 22.68 -0.75
C PHE A 157 -55.37 24.19 -0.60
N ARG A 158 -54.41 24.87 0.04
CA ARG A 158 -54.46 26.34 0.19
C ARG A 158 -54.47 27.06 -1.16
N MET A 159 -53.68 26.58 -2.13
CA MET A 159 -53.66 27.16 -3.48
C MET A 159 -55.00 26.96 -4.21
N MET A 160 -55.51 25.73 -4.21
CA MET A 160 -56.79 25.41 -4.86
C MET A 160 -57.97 26.09 -4.16
N SER A 161 -58.01 26.08 -2.83
CA SER A 161 -59.06 26.75 -2.06
C SER A 161 -59.08 28.25 -2.32
N ARG A 162 -57.92 28.90 -2.49
CA ARG A 162 -57.85 30.32 -2.86
C ARG A 162 -58.33 30.60 -4.29
N LYS A 163 -58.28 29.62 -5.21
CA LYS A 163 -58.80 29.72 -6.58
C LYS A 163 -60.34 29.59 -6.62
N TYR A 164 -60.88 28.64 -5.86
CA TYR A 164 -62.32 28.34 -5.83
C TYR A 164 -63.06 28.95 -4.63
N HIS A 165 -62.52 30.00 -3.99
CA HIS A 165 -63.16 30.59 -2.79
C HIS A 165 -64.45 31.34 -3.18
N PRO A 166 -65.56 31.20 -2.43
CA PRO A 166 -66.82 31.90 -2.74
C PRO A 166 -66.66 33.42 -2.74
N ASP A 167 -65.86 33.97 -1.83
CA ASP A 167 -65.61 35.43 -1.77
C ASP A 167 -64.91 36.00 -3.01
N LYS A 168 -64.25 35.16 -3.82
CA LYS A 168 -63.62 35.57 -5.07
C LYS A 168 -64.47 35.32 -6.31
N ASN A 169 -65.54 34.54 -6.17
CA ASN A 169 -66.39 34.08 -7.27
C ASN A 169 -67.84 34.50 -6.99
N LEU A 170 -68.07 35.80 -6.75
CA LEU A 170 -69.35 36.35 -6.31
C LEU A 170 -70.49 36.07 -7.30
N ASP A 171 -70.19 36.11 -8.60
CA ASP A 171 -71.15 35.88 -9.68
C ASP A 171 -71.64 34.42 -9.75
N ASN A 172 -70.87 33.48 -9.21
CA ASN A 172 -71.21 32.06 -9.22
C ASN A 172 -70.91 31.39 -7.86
N LYS A 173 -71.41 32.02 -6.79
CA LYS A 173 -71.14 31.63 -5.40
C LYS A 173 -71.50 30.16 -5.11
N LYS A 174 -72.65 29.68 -5.61
CA LYS A 174 -73.07 28.27 -5.42
C LYS A 174 -72.08 27.27 -6.01
N TRP A 175 -71.57 27.54 -7.22
CA TRP A 175 -70.56 26.69 -7.85
C TRP A 175 -69.25 26.69 -7.06
N ALA A 176 -68.82 27.86 -6.56
CA ALA A 176 -67.60 27.96 -5.75
C ALA A 176 -67.72 27.20 -4.41
N GLU A 177 -68.87 27.30 -3.73
CA GLU A 177 -69.15 26.52 -2.51
C GLU A 177 -69.14 25.01 -2.77
N GLU A 178 -69.74 24.55 -3.88
CA GLU A 178 -69.71 23.14 -4.27
C GLU A 178 -68.28 22.67 -4.56
N LYS A 179 -67.48 23.50 -5.24
CA LYS A 179 -66.06 23.21 -5.50
C LYS A 179 -65.22 23.17 -4.22
N GLN A 180 -65.48 24.03 -3.24
CA GLN A 180 -64.82 23.94 -1.93
C GLN A 180 -65.15 22.63 -1.21
N LYS A 181 -66.41 22.22 -1.18
CA LYS A 181 -66.81 20.93 -0.58
C LYS A 181 -66.14 19.75 -1.28
N GLN A 182 -66.07 19.78 -2.61
CA GLN A 182 -65.33 18.77 -3.39
C GLN A 182 -63.84 18.78 -3.05
N LEU A 183 -63.22 19.96 -2.92
CA LEU A 183 -61.80 20.09 -2.53
C LEU A 183 -61.52 19.57 -1.12
N GLU A 184 -62.42 19.78 -0.16
CA GLU A 184 -62.28 19.21 1.19
C GLU A 184 -62.31 17.69 1.16
N ASN A 185 -63.25 17.11 0.42
CA ASN A 185 -63.34 15.65 0.23
C ASN A 185 -62.05 15.08 -0.43
N ILE A 186 -61.55 15.76 -1.46
CA ILE A 186 -60.30 15.38 -2.15
C ILE A 186 -59.13 15.49 -1.16
N ARG A 187 -59.00 16.61 -0.44
CA ARG A 187 -57.93 16.78 0.56
C ARG A 187 -57.94 15.66 1.59
N SER A 188 -59.11 15.32 2.15
CA SER A 188 -59.26 14.26 3.15
C SER A 188 -58.89 12.88 2.61
N LYS A 189 -59.12 12.62 1.31
CA LYS A 189 -58.69 11.37 0.64
C LYS A 189 -57.17 11.23 0.62
N TYR A 190 -56.45 12.34 0.46
CA TYR A 190 -54.98 12.38 0.35
C TYR A 190 -54.24 12.82 1.63
N ASP A 191 -54.98 13.15 2.71
CA ASP A 191 -54.39 13.53 4.02
C ASP A 191 -53.89 12.33 4.82
N LYS A 192 -54.30 11.10 4.43
CA LYS A 192 -53.79 9.87 5.04
C LYS A 192 -52.48 9.46 4.35
N PRO A 193 -51.42 9.09 5.09
CA PRO A 193 -50.19 8.58 4.48
C PRO A 193 -50.52 7.29 3.72
N GLN A 194 -50.59 7.39 2.39
CA GLN A 194 -50.88 6.25 1.51
C GLN A 194 -49.64 5.40 1.20
N PHE A 195 -48.45 5.81 1.66
CA PHE A 195 -47.21 5.09 1.40
C PHE A 195 -46.27 5.20 2.61
N THR A 196 -46.27 4.16 3.44
CA THR A 196 -45.11 3.77 4.27
C THR A 196 -44.39 2.64 3.57
#